data_AF-A0A9X4FMN3-F1
#
_entry.id   AF-A0A9X4FMN3-F1
#
_cell.length_a   1.000
_cell.length_b   1.000
_cell.length_c   1.000
_cell.angle_alpha   90.00
_cell.angle_beta   90.00
_cell.angle_gamma   90.00
#
_symmetry.space_group_name_H-M   'P 1'
#
loop_
_entity.id
_entity.type
_entity.pdbx_description
1 polymer ?
#
loop_
_entity_poly.entity_id
_entity_poly.type
_entity_poly.pdbx_seq_one_letter_code
_entity_poly.pdbx_strand_id
1 'polypeptide(L)'
;METFNKEFPPLACPKTDKFFSVSRSDITRRIIEENIPVGALDASKASINAICDEYMTVSTEGMAWLLPAVCKYVLQRKPDHETFAEMIPLYIELGEIGYSFNLSFLNERQKELLYNLLEYLAETYSLDVCDAQIKLENKT
;
A
#
# COMPACT_ATOMS: atom_id res chain seq x y z
N MET A 1 10.41 -0.27 -13.72
CA MET A 1 10.27 -1.37 -12.73
C MET A 1 11.54 -1.63 -11.93
N GLU A 2 12.71 -1.64 -12.56
CA GLU A 2 14.00 -1.86 -11.89
C GLU A 2 14.29 -0.86 -10.75
N THR A 3 14.13 0.45 -11.01
CA THR A 3 14.30 1.51 -10.00
C THR A 3 13.35 1.35 -8.81
N PHE A 4 12.09 1.00 -9.07
CA PHE A 4 11.10 0.81 -8.00
C PHE A 4 11.45 -0.39 -7.13
N ASN A 5 11.87 -1.51 -7.73
CA ASN A 5 12.30 -2.69 -6.97
C ASN A 5 13.57 -2.46 -6.15
N LYS A 6 14.43 -1.51 -6.56
CA LYS A 6 15.62 -1.15 -5.79
C LYS A 6 15.26 -0.43 -4.49
N GLU A 7 14.37 0.55 -4.57
CA GLU A 7 14.00 1.40 -3.41
C GLU A 7 12.89 0.80 -2.56
N PHE A 8 12.05 -0.04 -3.18
CA PHE A 8 11.06 -0.88 -2.53
C PHE A 8 11.37 -2.35 -2.84
N PRO A 9 12.37 -2.95 -2.16
CA PRO A 9 12.72 -4.35 -2.38
C PRO A 9 11.50 -5.25 -2.13
N PRO A 10 11.36 -6.36 -2.87
CA PRO A 10 10.35 -7.37 -2.55
C PRO A 10 10.55 -7.84 -1.11
N LEU A 11 9.53 -7.63 -0.28
CA LEU A 11 9.49 -8.12 1.09
C LEU A 11 8.53 -9.30 1.17
N ALA A 12 8.87 -10.28 1.99
CA ALA A 12 7.92 -11.32 2.36
C ALA A 12 6.76 -10.67 3.12
N CYS A 13 5.53 -11.10 2.82
CA CYS A 13 4.36 -10.65 3.56
C CYS A 13 4.55 -11.01 5.06
N PRO A 14 4.36 -10.06 5.99
CA PRO A 14 4.46 -10.31 7.42
C PRO A 14 3.55 -11.45 7.86
N LYS A 15 3.97 -12.18 8.90
CA LYS A 15 3.10 -13.19 9.53
C LYS A 15 1.85 -12.53 10.10
N THR A 16 0.76 -13.28 10.18
CA THR A 16 -0.56 -12.79 10.62
C THR A 16 -0.57 -12.06 11.96
N ASP A 17 0.24 -12.51 12.92
CA ASP A 17 0.38 -11.89 14.24
C ASP A 17 1.00 -10.48 14.18
N LYS A 18 1.79 -10.22 13.13
CA LYS A 18 2.42 -8.93 12.86
C LYS A 18 1.70 -8.11 11.81
N PHE A 19 0.90 -8.74 10.95
CA PHE A 19 0.19 -8.08 9.86
C PHE A 19 -0.93 -7.16 10.35
N PHE A 20 -1.65 -7.56 11.41
CA PHE A 20 -2.82 -6.82 11.91
C PHE A 20 -2.49 -6.04 13.19
N SER A 21 -3.04 -4.83 13.32
CA SER A 21 -2.99 -4.00 14.54
C SER A 21 -4.02 -4.43 15.59
N VAL A 22 -5.03 -5.20 15.18
CA VAL A 22 -6.14 -5.66 16.01
C VAL A 22 -6.02 -7.13 16.42
N SER A 23 -6.67 -7.48 17.54
CA SER A 23 -6.67 -8.84 18.09
C SER A 23 -7.41 -9.84 17.19
N ARG A 24 -7.14 -11.15 17.38
CA ARG A 24 -7.82 -12.24 16.64
C ARG A 24 -9.33 -12.31 16.86
N SER A 25 -9.86 -11.69 17.92
CA SER A 25 -11.31 -11.63 18.17
C SER A 25 -12.01 -10.54 17.37
N ASP A 26 -11.26 -9.63 16.74
CA ASP A 26 -11.81 -8.60 15.87
C ASP A 26 -12.48 -9.22 14.63
N ILE A 27 -13.71 -8.80 14.34
CA ILE A 27 -14.51 -9.41 13.26
C ILE A 27 -13.94 -9.09 11.88
N THR A 28 -13.46 -7.87 11.69
CA THR A 28 -12.87 -7.41 10.43
C THR A 28 -11.59 -8.17 10.15
N ARG A 29 -10.70 -8.32 11.14
CA ARG A 29 -9.53 -9.18 11.00
C ARG A 29 -9.89 -10.60 10.59
N ARG A 30 -10.90 -11.21 11.23
CA ARG A 30 -11.28 -12.60 10.93
C ARG A 30 -11.75 -12.76 9.49
N ILE A 31 -12.49 -11.79 8.95
CA ILE A 31 -12.95 -11.77 7.56
C ILE A 31 -11.75 -11.67 6.60
N ILE A 32 -10.79 -10.78 6.89
CA ILE A 32 -9.67 -10.53 5.97
C ILE A 32 -8.61 -11.61 6.09
N GLU A 33 -8.31 -12.11 7.30
CA GLU A 33 -7.28 -13.12 7.59
C GLU A 33 -7.48 -14.40 6.75
N GLU A 34 -8.72 -14.81 6.48
CA GLU A 34 -9.05 -15.94 5.60
C GLU A 34 -8.69 -15.69 4.13
N ASN A 35 -8.58 -14.42 3.74
CA ASN A 35 -8.32 -13.99 2.37
C ASN A 35 -6.85 -13.62 2.13
N ILE A 36 -5.97 -13.48 3.14
CA ILE A 36 -4.57 -13.08 2.93
C ILE A 36 -3.66 -14.30 2.72
N PRO A 37 -2.91 -14.39 1.61
CA PRO A 37 -1.81 -15.34 1.49
C PRO A 37 -0.62 -14.81 2.27
N VAL A 38 -0.60 -15.15 3.55
CA VAL A 38 0.50 -14.84 4.47
C VAL A 38 1.76 -15.54 3.95
N GLY A 39 2.79 -14.75 3.62
CA GLY A 39 4.12 -15.22 3.26
C GLY A 39 4.45 -15.37 1.77
N ALA A 40 3.52 -15.19 0.82
CA ALA A 40 3.82 -15.25 -0.62
C ALA A 40 3.46 -13.96 -1.35
N LEU A 41 4.32 -13.53 -2.28
CA LEU A 41 4.20 -12.29 -3.06
C LEU A 41 3.10 -12.33 -4.14
N ASP A 42 2.37 -13.45 -4.24
CA ASP A 42 1.26 -13.66 -5.17
C ASP A 42 -0.08 -13.50 -4.44
N ALA A 43 -0.30 -12.33 -3.83
CA ALA A 43 -1.59 -12.00 -3.26
C ALA A 43 -2.68 -12.03 -4.33
N SER A 44 -3.73 -12.82 -4.12
CA SER A 44 -4.86 -12.84 -5.05
C SER A 44 -5.55 -11.47 -5.05
N LYS A 45 -6.21 -11.09 -6.15
CA LYS A 45 -7.00 -9.85 -6.22
C LYS A 45 -7.93 -9.68 -5.00
N ALA A 46 -8.62 -10.75 -4.61
CA ALA A 46 -9.54 -10.73 -3.48
C ALA A 46 -8.84 -10.40 -2.15
N SER A 47 -7.61 -10.91 -2.00
CA SER A 47 -6.75 -10.64 -0.85
C SER A 47 -6.37 -9.17 -0.77
N ILE A 48 -5.88 -8.60 -1.88
CA ILE A 48 -5.44 -7.20 -1.91
C ILE A 48 -6.64 -6.28 -1.70
N ASN A 49 -7.77 -6.52 -2.38
CA ASN A 49 -9.00 -5.73 -2.20
C ASN A 49 -9.48 -5.73 -0.75
N ALA A 50 -9.57 -6.90 -0.10
CA ALA A 50 -10.07 -7.00 1.28
C ALA A 50 -9.16 -6.26 2.27
N ILE A 51 -7.84 -6.29 2.07
CA ILE A 51 -6.91 -5.51 2.89
C ILE A 51 -7.05 -4.02 2.60
N CYS A 52 -7.24 -3.68 1.32
CA CYS A 52 -7.33 -2.32 0.87
C CYS A 52 -8.52 -1.56 1.44
N ASP A 53 -9.67 -2.23 1.55
CA ASP A 53 -10.91 -1.67 2.11
C ASP A 53 -10.82 -1.48 3.64
N GLU A 54 -10.08 -2.35 4.32
CA GLU A 54 -10.04 -2.44 5.78
C GLU A 54 -8.65 -2.11 6.35
N TYR A 55 -7.96 -1.19 5.68
CA TYR A 55 -6.58 -0.77 5.95
C TYR A 55 -6.34 -0.33 7.41
N MET A 56 -7.38 0.12 8.13
CA MET A 56 -7.32 0.50 9.54
C MET A 56 -6.99 -0.68 10.48
N THR A 57 -7.25 -1.91 10.04
CA THR A 57 -6.94 -3.13 10.81
C THR A 57 -5.52 -3.64 10.57
N VAL A 58 -4.83 -3.08 9.59
CA VAL A 58 -3.46 -3.45 9.21
C VAL A 58 -2.47 -2.71 10.11
N SER A 59 -1.44 -3.40 10.57
CA SER A 59 -0.37 -2.81 11.36
C SER A 59 0.57 -1.97 10.50
N THR A 60 1.46 -1.21 11.13
CA THR A 60 2.57 -0.55 10.43
C THR A 60 3.41 -1.52 9.60
N GLU A 61 3.70 -2.72 10.12
CA GLU A 61 4.50 -3.73 9.40
C GLU A 61 3.74 -4.28 8.19
N GLY A 62 2.43 -4.50 8.34
CA GLY A 62 1.54 -4.91 7.23
C GLY A 62 1.45 -3.83 6.15
N MET A 63 1.30 -2.56 6.53
CA MET A 63 1.21 -1.44 5.59
C MET A 63 2.53 -1.17 4.86
N ALA A 64 3.68 -1.32 5.54
CA ALA A 64 5.00 -1.21 4.93
C ALA A 64 5.21 -2.26 3.82
N TRP A 65 4.55 -3.41 3.92
CA TRP A 65 4.49 -4.40 2.85
C TRP A 65 3.43 -4.08 1.79
N LEU A 66 2.22 -3.68 2.22
CA LEU A 66 1.04 -3.53 1.35
C LEU A 66 1.23 -2.46 0.28
N LEU A 67 1.66 -1.24 0.63
CA LEU A 67 1.79 -0.17 -0.37
C LEU A 67 2.72 -0.57 -1.51
N PRO A 68 3.97 -1.02 -1.24
CA PRO A 68 4.85 -1.46 -2.31
C PRO A 68 4.26 -2.61 -3.14
N ALA A 69 3.50 -3.51 -2.52
CA ALA A 69 2.84 -4.61 -3.22
C ALA A 69 1.76 -4.08 -4.19
N VAL A 70 0.90 -3.16 -3.73
CA VAL A 70 -0.14 -2.50 -4.55
C VAL A 70 0.50 -1.71 -5.69
N CYS A 71 1.52 -0.88 -5.41
CA CYS A 71 2.24 -0.13 -6.44
C CYS A 71 2.83 -1.05 -7.52
N LYS A 72 3.44 -2.17 -7.12
CA LYS A 72 3.99 -3.16 -8.07
C LYS A 72 2.90 -3.84 -8.88
N TYR A 73 1.78 -4.19 -8.25
CA TYR A 73 0.63 -4.79 -8.92
C TYR A 73 0.13 -3.89 -10.05
N VAL A 74 0.03 -2.58 -9.78
CA VAL A 74 -0.35 -1.55 -10.76
C VAL A 74 0.71 -1.37 -11.84
N LEU A 75 1.97 -1.21 -11.47
CA LEU A 75 3.09 -1.02 -12.42
C LEU A 75 3.32 -2.24 -13.34
N GLN A 76 2.94 -3.43 -12.90
CA GLN A 76 2.98 -4.66 -13.70
C GLN A 76 1.74 -4.84 -14.57
N ARG A 77 0.74 -3.95 -14.49
CA ARG A 77 -0.55 -4.06 -15.19
C ARG A 77 -1.21 -5.43 -15.00
N LYS A 78 -1.19 -5.93 -13.76
CA LYS A 78 -1.92 -7.15 -13.40
C LYS A 78 -3.43 -6.94 -13.58
N PRO A 79 -4.24 -8.01 -13.74
CA PRO A 79 -5.68 -7.86 -13.90
C PRO A 79 -6.31 -6.97 -12.82
N ASP A 80 -7.21 -6.06 -13.24
CA ASP A 80 -7.88 -5.08 -12.38
C ASP A 80 -6.94 -4.05 -11.71
N HIS A 81 -5.76 -3.80 -12.30
CA HIS A 81 -4.83 -2.78 -11.80
C HIS A 81 -5.46 -1.38 -11.65
N GLU A 82 -6.48 -1.04 -12.43
CA GLU A 82 -7.17 0.25 -12.37
C GLU A 82 -7.82 0.48 -11.01
N THR A 83 -8.52 -0.54 -10.48
CA THR A 83 -9.11 -0.48 -9.13
C THR A 83 -8.06 -0.27 -8.04
N PHE A 84 -6.89 -0.89 -8.20
CA PHE A 84 -5.79 -0.72 -7.24
C PHE A 84 -5.05 0.61 -7.40
N ALA A 85 -5.05 1.18 -8.61
CA ALA A 85 -4.47 2.49 -8.86
C ALA A 85 -5.21 3.58 -8.07
N GLU A 86 -6.54 3.49 -7.99
CA GLU A 86 -7.40 4.41 -7.22
C GLU A 86 -7.07 4.41 -5.71
N MET A 87 -6.55 3.31 -5.17
CA MET A 87 -6.24 3.20 -3.73
C MET A 87 -4.91 3.83 -3.33
N ILE A 88 -3.97 4.00 -4.27
CA ILE A 88 -2.61 4.48 -3.97
C ILE A 88 -2.62 5.94 -3.45
N PRO A 89 -3.33 6.90 -4.08
CA PRO A 89 -3.42 8.27 -3.57
C PRO A 89 -4.02 8.30 -2.15
N LEU A 90 -5.11 7.57 -1.94
CA LEU A 90 -5.78 7.47 -0.64
C LEU A 90 -4.83 7.03 0.49
N TYR A 91 -3.98 6.01 0.27
CA TYR A 91 -3.03 5.60 1.30
C TYR A 91 -2.02 6.68 1.64
N ILE A 92 -1.51 7.37 0.63
CA ILE A 92 -0.56 8.46 0.83
C ILE A 92 -1.24 9.62 1.57
N GLU A 93 -2.47 9.96 1.21
CA GLU A 93 -3.27 10.98 1.89
C GLU A 93 -3.56 10.65 3.36
N LEU A 94 -3.79 9.37 3.68
CA LEU A 94 -3.98 8.90 5.05
C LEU A 94 -2.67 8.79 5.85
N GLY A 95 -1.54 9.09 5.22
CA GLY A 95 -0.23 8.86 5.79
C GLY A 95 0.17 9.89 6.84
N GLU A 96 -0.27 9.67 8.08
CA GLU A 96 -0.02 10.56 9.22
C GLU A 96 0.74 9.88 10.37
N ILE A 97 1.37 10.71 11.22
CA ILE A 97 2.05 10.23 12.42
C ILE A 97 1.03 9.56 13.35
N GLY A 98 1.32 8.34 13.77
CA GLY A 98 0.44 7.54 14.64
C GLY A 98 -0.52 6.61 13.89
N TYR A 99 -0.58 6.70 12.55
CA TYR A 99 -1.32 5.76 11.72
C TYR A 99 -0.40 4.66 11.19
N SER A 100 -1.01 3.55 10.76
CA SER A 100 -0.30 2.42 10.16
C SER A 100 0.50 2.82 8.91
N PHE A 101 0.05 3.86 8.21
CA PHE A 101 0.69 4.39 7.01
C PHE A 101 1.58 5.63 7.23
N ASN A 102 2.35 5.65 8.31
CA ASN A 102 3.15 6.84 8.60
C ASN A 102 4.27 7.04 7.55
N LEU A 103 4.13 8.08 6.72
CA LEU A 103 5.10 8.45 5.67
C LEU A 103 6.46 8.84 6.22
N SER A 104 6.58 9.14 7.52
CA SER A 104 7.88 9.39 8.17
C SER A 104 8.81 8.17 8.15
N PHE A 105 8.28 6.97 7.87
CA PHE A 105 9.08 5.76 7.71
C PHE A 105 9.71 5.63 6.32
N LEU A 106 9.27 6.44 5.35
CA LEU A 106 9.83 6.45 4.01
C LEU A 106 11.02 7.39 3.94
N ASN A 107 12.08 6.93 3.29
CA ASN A 107 13.20 7.80 2.95
C ASN A 107 12.84 8.74 1.77
N GLU A 108 13.69 9.74 1.54
CA GLU A 108 13.43 10.75 0.51
C GLU A 108 13.35 10.20 -0.91
N ARG A 109 14.12 9.15 -1.21
CA ARG A 109 14.09 8.51 -2.52
C ARG A 109 12.81 7.71 -2.74
N GLN A 110 12.30 7.05 -1.69
CA GLN A 110 11.03 6.35 -1.70
C GLN A 110 9.86 7.32 -1.90
N LYS A 111 9.88 8.48 -1.22
CA LYS A 111 8.88 9.54 -1.41
C LYS A 111 8.91 10.10 -2.83
N GLU A 112 10.10 10.39 -3.38
CA GLU A 112 10.26 10.85 -4.77
C GLU A 112 9.71 9.83 -5.78
N LEU A 113 9.95 8.53 -5.55
CA LEU A 113 9.39 7.50 -6.42
C LEU A 113 7.87 7.37 -6.32
N LEU A 114 7.29 7.51 -5.14
CA LEU A 114 5.84 7.54 -4.99
C LEU A 114 5.25 8.78 -5.64
N TYR A 115 5.92 9.92 -5.57
CA TYR A 115 5.51 11.15 -6.25
C TYR A 115 5.47 10.94 -7.78
N ASN A 116 6.55 10.41 -8.36
CA ASN A 116 6.58 10.09 -9.80
C ASN A 116 5.56 9.00 -10.19
N LEU A 117 5.26 8.08 -9.27
CA LEU A 117 4.20 7.11 -9.47
C LEU A 117 2.83 7.82 -9.53
N LEU A 118 2.56 8.77 -8.63
CA LEU A 118 1.32 9.56 -8.66
C LEU A 118 1.15 10.32 -9.98
N GLU A 119 2.21 10.91 -10.53
CA GLU A 119 2.17 11.52 -11.87
C GLU A 119 1.78 10.50 -12.95
N TYR A 120 2.43 9.33 -12.94
CA TYR A 120 2.08 8.23 -13.84
C TYR A 120 0.61 7.79 -13.69
N LEU A 121 0.10 7.73 -12.46
CA LEU A 121 -1.29 7.35 -12.20
C LEU A 121 -2.27 8.41 -12.72
N ALA A 122 -1.97 9.70 -12.52
CA ALA A 122 -2.77 10.80 -13.04
C ALA A 122 -2.83 10.77 -14.57
N GLU A 123 -1.69 10.59 -15.24
CA GLU A 123 -1.64 10.54 -16.72
C GLU A 123 -2.32 9.28 -17.29
N THR A 124 -2.15 8.13 -16.65
CA THR A 124 -2.64 6.85 -17.17
C THR A 124 -4.12 6.63 -16.87
N TYR A 125 -4.57 7.00 -15.67
CA TYR A 125 -5.89 6.68 -15.15
C TYR A 125 -6.77 7.91 -14.90
N SER A 126 -6.27 9.13 -15.18
CA SER A 126 -6.99 10.39 -14.93
C SER A 126 -7.38 10.57 -13.46
N LEU A 127 -6.55 10.08 -12.54
CA LEU A 127 -6.79 10.19 -11.10
C LEU A 127 -6.38 11.58 -10.58
N ASP A 128 -7.15 12.10 -9.63
CA ASP A 128 -6.70 13.22 -8.81
C ASP A 128 -5.67 12.70 -7.78
N VAL A 129 -4.50 13.32 -7.80
CA VAL A 129 -3.37 12.94 -6.96
C VAL A 129 -2.79 14.14 -6.21
N CYS A 130 -3.42 15.30 -6.31
CA CYS A 130 -2.85 16.56 -5.84
C CYS A 130 -2.59 16.53 -4.33
N ASP A 131 -3.57 16.07 -3.54
CA ASP A 131 -3.44 16.00 -2.08
C ASP A 131 -2.37 15.00 -1.65
N ALA A 132 -2.31 13.84 -2.31
CA ALA A 132 -1.25 12.85 -2.09
C ALA A 132 0.15 13.40 -2.43
N GLN A 133 0.28 14.14 -3.54
CA GLN A 133 1.54 14.78 -3.95
C GLN A 133 1.98 15.84 -2.94
N ILE A 134 1.06 16.73 -2.53
CA ILE A 134 1.29 17.73 -1.50
C ILE A 134 1.76 17.06 -0.19
N LYS A 135 1.18 15.91 0.18
CA LYS A 135 1.57 15.17 1.39
C LYS A 135 2.98 14.59 1.31
N LEU A 136 3.43 14.15 0.14
CA LEU A 136 4.80 13.69 -0.07
C LEU A 136 5.82 14.83 -0.10
N GLU A 137 5.44 16.00 -0.62
CA GLU A 137 6.27 17.21 -0.69
C GLU A 137 6.44 17.88 0.69
N ASN A 138 5.35 17.94 1.47
CA ASN A 138 5.32 18.46 2.84
C ASN A 138 5.99 17.47 3.80
N LYS A 139 7.32 17.38 3.72
CA LYS A 139 8.16 16.63 4.65
C LYS A 139 8.04 17.25 6.04
N THR A 140 7.61 16.43 7.01
CA THR A 140 7.87 16.49 8.48
C THR A 140 8.41 17.80 9.05
#